data_AF-A0A0L6T4R9-F1
#
_entry.id   AF-A0A0L6T4R9-F1
#
_cell.length_a   1.000
_cell.length_b   1.000
_cell.length_c   1.000
_cell.angle_alpha   90.00
_cell.angle_beta   90.00
_cell.angle_gamma   90.00
#
_symmetry.space_group_name_H-M   'P 1'
#
loop_
_entity.id
_entity.type
_entity.pdbx_description
1 polymer ?
#
loop_
_entity_poly.entity_id
_entity_poly.type
_entity_poly.pdbx_seq_one_letter_code
_entity_poly.pdbx_strand_id
1 'polypeptide(L)'
;MITFLLILCAVAPLLVGLALRSVAARYEPVRSAGFGIFSVELRRRARVQEHPSGLGDPPFRQPAERRLRVFRIAGVPCWMQSRSVDLPLQVIGMIGTLTARDFDSEFDERFRLAGFGSLTPRWAARWFGRECRASRWQPERRCKAGPPRPALS
;
A
#
# COMPACT_ATOMS: atom_id res chain seq x y z
N MET A 1 -6.70 21.67 -32.81
CA MET A 1 -6.84 20.26 -32.35
C MET A 1 -5.55 19.72 -31.71
N ILE A 2 -4.40 19.84 -32.38
CA ILE A 2 -3.09 19.37 -31.86
C ILE A 2 -2.71 20.01 -30.51
N THR A 3 -2.87 21.33 -30.38
CA THR A 3 -2.56 22.05 -29.12
C THR A 3 -3.40 21.56 -27.94
N PHE A 4 -4.67 21.22 -28.18
CA PHE A 4 -5.58 20.72 -27.15
C PHE A 4 -5.18 19.32 -26.67
N LEU A 5 -4.77 18.46 -27.61
CA LEU A 5 -4.19 17.14 -27.32
C LEU A 5 -2.90 17.24 -26.52
N LEU A 6 -2.00 18.16 -26.87
CA LEU A 6 -0.75 18.38 -26.13
C LEU A 6 -1.02 18.87 -24.70
N ILE A 7 -1.97 19.79 -24.52
CA ILE A 7 -2.38 20.27 -23.19
C ILE A 7 -2.96 19.12 -22.37
N LEU A 8 -3.86 18.30 -22.92
CA LEU A 8 -4.40 17.13 -22.22
C LEU A 8 -3.31 16.13 -21.83
N CYS A 9 -2.37 15.84 -22.74
CA CYS A 9 -1.23 14.96 -22.47
C CYS A 9 -0.28 15.51 -21.38
N ALA A 10 -0.19 16.83 -21.21
CA ALA A 10 0.60 17.45 -20.16
C ALA A 10 -0.15 17.54 -18.82
N VAL A 11 -1.45 17.85 -18.85
CA VAL A 11 -2.27 18.08 -17.64
C VAL A 11 -2.66 16.77 -16.97
N ALA A 12 -3.02 15.74 -17.73
CA ALA A 12 -3.41 14.44 -17.18
C ALA A 12 -2.36 13.81 -16.23
N PRO A 13 -1.07 13.69 -16.59
CA PRO A 13 -0.06 13.13 -15.69
C PRO A 13 0.19 14.02 -14.48
N LEU A 14 0.05 15.34 -14.60
CA LEU A 14 0.16 16.28 -13.49
C LEU A 14 -0.95 16.03 -12.45
N LEU A 15 -2.20 15.93 -12.89
CA LEU A 15 -3.35 15.67 -12.03
C LEU A 15 -3.25 14.30 -11.35
N VAL A 16 -2.86 13.25 -12.09
CA VAL A 16 -2.64 11.92 -11.53
C VAL A 16 -1.52 11.96 -10.48
N GLY A 17 -0.41 12.63 -10.78
CA GLY A 17 0.69 12.82 -9.84
C GLY A 17 0.26 13.53 -8.56
N LEU A 18 -0.56 14.58 -8.65
CA LEU A 18 -1.11 15.30 -7.50
C LEU A 18 -2.08 14.44 -6.68
N ALA A 19 -2.97 13.69 -7.34
CA ALA A 19 -3.89 12.77 -6.67
C ALA A 19 -3.12 11.67 -5.91
N LEU A 20 -2.10 11.10 -6.54
CA LEU A 20 -1.23 10.13 -5.88
C LEU A 20 -0.49 10.77 -4.70
N ARG A 21 0.10 11.97 -4.87
CA ARG A 21 0.75 12.70 -3.77
C ARG A 21 -0.19 12.92 -2.58
N SER A 22 -1.44 13.33 -2.82
CA SER A 22 -2.41 13.59 -1.75
C SER A 22 -2.80 12.30 -1.01
N VAL A 23 -2.91 11.17 -1.72
CA VAL A 23 -3.13 9.86 -1.09
C VAL A 23 -1.91 9.47 -0.24
N ALA A 24 -0.70 9.59 -0.78
CA ALA A 24 0.52 9.23 -0.07
C ALA A 24 0.77 10.11 1.16
N ALA A 25 0.42 11.40 1.11
CA ALA A 25 0.55 12.33 2.22
C ALA A 25 -0.23 11.89 3.48
N ARG A 26 -1.25 11.03 3.33
CA ARG A 26 -2.02 10.46 4.45
C ARG A 26 -1.28 9.35 5.20
N TYR A 27 -0.10 8.94 4.72
CA TYR A 27 0.72 7.86 5.26
C TYR A 27 2.07 8.42 5.73
N GLU A 28 2.55 7.91 6.86
CA GLU A 28 3.83 8.27 7.43
C GLU A 28 4.96 7.60 6.66
N PRO A 29 6.00 8.33 6.21
CA PRO A 29 7.14 7.73 5.53
C PRO A 29 7.97 6.90 6.52
N VAL A 30 8.17 5.61 6.23
CA VAL A 30 8.96 4.73 7.09
C VAL A 30 10.35 4.49 6.52
N ARG A 31 10.43 4.26 5.21
CA ARG A 31 11.70 3.99 4.53
C ARG A 31 11.64 4.46 3.09
N SER A 32 12.76 4.98 2.60
CA SER A 32 12.94 5.29 1.19
C SER A 32 14.21 4.62 0.66
N ALA A 33 14.18 4.23 -0.61
CA ALA A 33 15.30 3.68 -1.34
C ALA A 33 15.23 4.21 -2.76
N GLY A 34 16.36 4.60 -3.35
CA GLY A 34 16.37 5.19 -4.68
C GLY A 34 17.70 5.03 -5.39
N PHE A 35 17.65 5.15 -6.71
CA PHE A 35 18.81 5.14 -7.58
C PHE A 35 18.57 6.10 -8.75
N GLY A 36 19.34 7.19 -8.79
CA GLY A 36 19.19 8.24 -9.79
C GLY A 36 17.80 8.89 -9.73
N ILE A 37 17.09 8.91 -10.86
CA ILE A 37 15.74 9.48 -10.97
C ILE A 37 14.65 8.55 -10.41
N PHE A 38 14.95 7.30 -10.11
CA PHE A 38 13.95 6.34 -9.62
C PHE A 38 14.03 6.23 -8.10
N SER A 39 12.88 6.28 -7.43
CA SER A 39 12.80 5.99 -6.01
C SER A 39 11.56 5.22 -5.63
N VAL A 40 11.69 4.41 -4.59
CA VAL A 40 10.61 3.66 -3.95
C VAL A 40 10.56 4.13 -2.51
N GLU A 41 9.36 4.45 -2.05
CA GLU A 41 9.11 4.88 -0.68
C GLU A 41 8.07 3.95 -0.07
N LEU A 42 8.37 3.42 1.11
CA LEU A 42 7.44 2.67 1.94
C LEU A 42 6.86 3.62 2.98
N ARG A 43 5.54 3.72 2.97
CA ARG A 43 4.77 4.54 3.91
C ARG A 43 3.81 3.65 4.69
N ARG A 44 3.50 4.03 5.92
CA ARG A 44 2.68 3.27 6.86
C ARG A 44 1.53 4.10 7.37
N ARG A 45 0.45 3.43 7.73
CA ARG A 45 -0.65 4.01 8.49
C ARG A 45 -1.32 2.92 9.31
N ALA A 46 -1.33 3.07 10.63
CA ALA A 46 -2.12 2.23 11.51
C ALA A 46 -3.48 2.90 11.72
N ARG A 47 -4.58 2.18 11.48
CA ARG A 47 -5.95 2.67 11.66
C ARG A 47 -6.88 1.57 12.10
N VAL A 48 -7.88 1.94 12.90
CA VAL A 48 -9.04 1.10 13.14
C VAL A 48 -9.90 1.14 11.88
N GLN A 49 -10.15 -0.03 11.29
CA GLN A 49 -11.07 -0.23 10.18
C GLN A 49 -12.35 -0.90 10.66
N GLU A 50 -13.46 -0.53 10.06
CA GLU A 50 -14.73 -1.21 10.26
C GLU A 50 -14.80 -2.37 9.29
N HIS A 51 -14.87 -3.58 9.83
CA HIS A 51 -15.00 -4.77 9.04
C HIS A 51 -16.50 -5.06 8.86
N PRO A 52 -17.00 -5.21 7.62
CA PRO A 52 -18.36 -5.68 7.43
C PRO A 52 -18.46 -7.09 8.01
N SER A 53 -19.23 -7.21 9.09
CA SER A 53 -19.66 -8.48 9.64
C SER A 53 -20.65 -9.14 8.67
N GLY A 54 -20.90 -10.43 8.85
CA GLY A 54 -21.86 -11.17 8.02
C GLY A 54 -23.25 -10.53 8.01
N LEU A 55 -24.12 -11.00 7.12
CA LEU A 55 -25.49 -10.47 6.99
C LEU A 55 -26.23 -10.64 8.33
N GLY A 56 -26.51 -9.52 9.01
CA GLY A 56 -27.25 -9.50 10.28
C GLY A 56 -26.42 -9.11 11.51
N ASP A 57 -25.09 -9.06 11.41
CA ASP A 57 -24.22 -8.67 12.53
C ASP A 57 -23.79 -7.19 12.43
N PRO A 58 -23.68 -6.47 13.57
CA PRO A 58 -23.13 -5.12 13.59
C PRO A 58 -21.66 -5.14 13.13
N PRO A 59 -21.20 -4.15 12.34
CA PRO A 59 -19.80 -4.08 11.90
C PRO A 59 -18.88 -4.00 13.12
N PHE A 60 -17.85 -4.83 13.15
CA PHE A 60 -16.86 -4.77 14.22
C PHE A 60 -15.65 -3.93 13.80
N ARG A 61 -15.06 -3.23 14.77
CA ARG A 61 -13.86 -2.42 14.59
C ARG A 61 -12.63 -3.26 14.84
N GLN A 62 -11.77 -3.40 13.83
CA GLN A 62 -10.51 -4.11 13.94
C GLN A 62 -9.34 -3.16 13.67
N PRO A 63 -8.28 -3.18 14.51
CA PRO A 63 -7.08 -2.43 14.21
C PRO A 63 -6.40 -3.05 12.99
N ALA A 64 -5.91 -2.25 12.07
CA ALA A 64 -5.20 -2.72 10.89
C ALA A 64 -4.01 -1.83 10.60
N GLU A 65 -2.90 -2.44 10.20
CA GLU A 65 -1.75 -1.73 9.65
C GLU A 65 -1.82 -1.76 8.14
N ARG A 66 -1.79 -0.59 7.51
CA ARG A 66 -1.72 -0.46 6.05
C ARG A 66 -0.38 0.11 5.64
N ARG A 67 0.28 -0.58 4.71
CA ARG A 67 1.53 -0.13 4.10
C ARG A 67 1.31 0.20 2.63
N LEU A 68 1.89 1.31 2.22
CA LEU A 68 1.82 1.85 0.88
C LEU A 68 3.24 1.90 0.31
N ARG A 69 3.46 1.23 -0.81
CA ARG A 69 4.66 1.40 -1.63
C ARG A 69 4.35 2.45 -2.67
N VAL A 70 5.17 3.48 -2.73
CA VAL A 70 5.06 4.58 -3.66
C VAL A 70 6.29 4.55 -4.55
N PHE A 71 6.08 4.32 -5.84
CA PHE A 71 7.13 4.42 -6.82
C PHE A 71 7.12 5.81 -7.45
N ARG A 72 8.29 6.43 -7.51
CA ARG A 72 8.51 7.77 -8.02
C ARG A 72 9.52 7.75 -9.15
N ILE A 73 9.25 8.57 -10.17
CA ILE A 73 10.19 8.92 -11.24
C ILE A 73 10.41 10.42 -11.13
N ALA A 74 11.66 10.85 -11.02
CA ALA A 74 12.07 12.24 -10.79
C ALA A 74 11.27 12.92 -9.64
N GLY A 75 10.99 12.17 -8.57
CA GLY A 75 10.22 12.68 -7.42
C GLY A 75 8.71 12.78 -7.62
N VAL A 76 8.18 12.40 -8.78
CA VAL A 76 6.73 12.35 -9.06
C VAL A 76 6.24 10.92 -8.81
N PRO A 77 5.25 10.70 -7.92
CA PRO A 77 4.67 9.38 -7.75
C PRO A 77 3.90 9.01 -9.02
N CYS A 78 4.25 7.88 -9.62
CA CYS A 78 3.60 7.37 -10.82
C CYS A 78 2.85 6.08 -10.55
N TRP A 79 3.17 5.39 -9.45
CA TRP A 79 2.49 4.15 -9.10
C TRP A 79 2.46 3.90 -7.60
N MET A 80 1.40 3.25 -7.13
CA MET A 80 1.18 2.91 -5.74
C MET A 80 0.60 1.52 -5.57
N GLN A 81 1.03 0.82 -4.51
CA GLN A 81 0.42 -0.42 -4.08
C GLN A 81 0.28 -0.42 -2.58
N SER A 82 -0.88 -0.84 -2.12
CA SER A 82 -1.15 -0.97 -0.70
C SER A 82 -1.38 -2.40 -0.30
N ARG A 83 -0.88 -2.77 0.87
CA ARG A 83 -1.22 -4.00 1.56
C ARG A 83 -1.69 -3.64 2.97
N SER A 84 -2.74 -4.31 3.44
CA SER A 84 -3.21 -4.20 4.80
C SER A 84 -3.10 -5.55 5.48
N VAL A 85 -2.76 -5.52 6.76
CA VAL A 85 -2.76 -6.65 7.66
C VAL A 85 -3.64 -6.27 8.84
N ASP A 86 -4.54 -7.19 9.20
CA ASP A 86 -5.38 -7.03 10.36
C ASP A 86 -4.57 -7.35 11.63
N LEU A 87 -4.64 -6.45 12.60
CA LEU A 87 -3.92 -6.56 13.85
C LEU A 87 -4.81 -7.25 14.90
N PRO A 88 -4.20 -7.83 15.94
CA PRO A 88 -4.94 -8.39 17.06
C PRO A 88 -5.78 -7.31 17.77
N LEU A 89 -7.00 -7.66 18.21
CA LEU A 89 -7.91 -6.72 18.90
C LEU A 89 -7.32 -6.13 20.19
N GLN A 90 -6.38 -6.84 20.83
CA GLN A 90 -5.68 -6.40 22.04
C GLN A 90 -4.90 -5.09 21.83
N VAL A 91 -4.62 -4.75 20.56
CA VAL A 91 -3.77 -3.63 20.17
C VAL A 91 -4.58 -2.36 19.84
N ILE A 92 -5.93 -2.40 19.92
CA ILE A 92 -6.80 -1.26 19.59
C ILE A 92 -6.41 0.02 20.36
N GLY A 93 -6.11 -0.11 21.66
CA GLY A 93 -5.72 1.03 22.50
C GLY A 93 -4.28 1.53 22.28
N MET A 94 -3.45 0.75 21.58
CA MET A 94 -2.01 1.02 21.39
C MET A 94 -1.66 1.35 19.93
N ILE A 95 -2.67 1.56 19.08
CA ILE A 95 -2.45 1.70 17.62
C ILE A 95 -1.53 2.88 17.26
N GLY A 96 -1.53 3.93 18.08
CA GLY A 96 -0.66 5.10 17.91
C GLY A 96 0.79 4.88 18.38
N THR A 97 1.04 3.88 19.23
CA THR A 97 2.36 3.58 19.80
C THR A 97 3.05 2.38 19.13
N LEU A 98 2.33 1.65 18.27
CA LEU A 98 2.88 0.54 17.52
C LEU A 98 4.05 0.97 16.64
N THR A 99 5.16 0.26 16.73
CA THR A 99 6.28 0.47 15.83
C THR A 99 6.01 -0.19 14.49
N ALA A 100 6.64 0.31 13.42
CA ALA A 100 6.57 -0.31 12.11
C ALA A 100 7.25 -1.69 12.05
N ARG A 101 7.99 -2.12 13.08
CA ARG A 101 8.68 -3.42 13.11
C ARG A 101 7.84 -4.53 13.73
N ASP A 102 6.90 -4.18 14.62
CA ASP A 102 6.19 -5.14 15.46
C ASP A 102 5.43 -6.20 14.66
N PHE A 103 4.91 -5.82 13.48
CA PHE A 103 4.15 -6.70 12.58
C PHE A 103 4.78 -6.82 11.19
N ASP A 104 6.09 -6.57 11.07
CA ASP A 104 6.79 -6.60 9.77
C ASP A 104 6.67 -7.98 9.10
N SER A 105 6.69 -9.06 9.88
CA SER A 105 6.61 -10.45 9.39
C SER A 105 5.31 -10.78 8.67
N GLU A 106 4.19 -10.16 9.08
CA GLU A 106 2.86 -10.39 8.51
C GLU A 106 2.69 -9.80 7.11
N PHE A 107 3.58 -8.88 6.73
CA PHE A 107 3.58 -8.32 5.40
C PHE A 107 4.34 -9.21 4.42
N ASP A 108 3.88 -9.22 3.16
CA ASP A 108 4.64 -9.80 2.04
C ASP A 108 6.03 -9.15 1.97
N GLU A 109 7.05 -9.90 1.55
CA GLU A 109 8.46 -9.45 1.51
C GLU A 109 8.65 -8.06 0.89
N ARG A 110 7.83 -7.72 -0.11
CA ARG A 110 7.86 -6.41 -0.81
C ARG A 110 7.48 -5.23 0.08
N PHE A 111 6.68 -5.46 1.12
CA PHE A 111 6.16 -4.49 2.08
C PHE A 111 6.89 -4.56 3.43
N ARG A 112 7.83 -5.49 3.58
CA ARG A 112 8.68 -5.60 4.78
C ARG A 112 9.71 -4.48 4.82
N LEU A 113 10.08 -4.07 6.02
CA LEU A 113 11.15 -3.12 6.29
C LEU A 113 12.50 -3.76 6.02
N ALA A 114 12.66 -5.03 6.44
CA ALA A 114 13.78 -5.87 6.06
C ALA A 114 13.68 -6.21 4.57
N GLY A 115 14.73 -5.90 3.80
CA GLY A 115 14.78 -6.18 2.35
C GLY A 115 14.31 -5.05 1.43
N PHE A 116 13.71 -3.97 1.94
CA PHE A 116 13.22 -2.85 1.12
C PHE A 116 14.31 -2.18 0.23
N GLY A 117 15.58 -2.29 0.64
CA GLY A 117 16.72 -1.70 -0.08
C GLY A 117 17.33 -2.54 -1.21
N SER A 118 16.94 -3.81 -1.41
CA SER A 118 17.54 -4.69 -2.44
C SER A 118 17.03 -4.42 -3.86
N LEU A 119 16.23 -3.38 -4.02
CA LEU A 119 15.41 -3.11 -5.19
C LEU A 119 16.18 -2.30 -6.26
N THR A 120 17.10 -2.96 -6.97
CA THR A 120 17.82 -2.44 -8.16
C THR A 120 16.91 -1.97 -9.33
N PRO A 121 17.31 -1.02 -10.20
CA PRO A 121 16.45 -0.54 -11.31
C PRO A 121 15.89 -1.66 -12.24
N ARG A 122 16.62 -2.77 -12.36
CA ARG A 122 16.26 -3.95 -13.18
C ARG A 122 15.08 -4.76 -12.67
N TRP A 123 14.75 -4.74 -11.37
CA TRP A 123 13.50 -5.36 -10.90
C TRP A 123 12.33 -4.41 -11.18
N ALA A 124 12.49 -3.09 -11.01
CA ALA A 124 11.41 -2.11 -11.19
C ALA A 124 10.88 -2.11 -12.64
N ALA A 125 11.77 -2.12 -13.64
CA ALA A 125 11.39 -2.24 -15.05
C ALA A 125 10.68 -3.57 -15.38
N ARG A 126 11.17 -4.70 -14.84
CA ARG A 126 10.55 -6.03 -15.02
C ARG A 126 9.22 -6.18 -14.26
N TRP A 127 9.06 -5.45 -13.17
CA TRP A 127 7.90 -5.45 -12.31
C TRP A 127 6.76 -4.63 -12.94
N PHE A 128 7.03 -3.43 -13.49
CA PHE A 128 6.05 -2.66 -14.30
C PHE A 128 5.47 -3.49 -15.46
N GLY A 129 6.34 -4.19 -16.21
CA GLY A 129 5.90 -4.99 -17.35
C GLY A 129 5.05 -6.23 -17.00
N ARG A 130 5.08 -6.69 -15.74
CA ARG A 130 4.29 -7.83 -15.23
C ARG A 130 3.02 -7.37 -14.52
N GLU A 131 3.12 -6.38 -13.63
CA GLU A 131 1.95 -5.95 -12.86
C GLU A 131 0.96 -5.15 -13.70
N CYS A 132 1.38 -4.36 -14.70
CA CYS A 132 0.45 -3.71 -15.64
C CYS A 132 -0.38 -4.74 -16.45
N ARG A 133 0.12 -5.97 -16.64
CA ARG A 133 -0.62 -7.08 -17.26
C ARG A 133 -1.55 -7.80 -16.27
N ALA A 134 -1.16 -7.86 -14.99
CA ALA A 134 -1.95 -8.50 -13.95
C ALA A 134 -3.01 -7.57 -13.33
N SER A 135 -2.84 -6.25 -13.43
CA SER A 135 -3.72 -5.25 -12.83
C SER A 135 -4.93 -4.94 -13.73
N ARG A 136 -5.78 -5.94 -13.96
CA ARG A 136 -7.22 -5.67 -14.04
C ARG A 136 -7.62 -5.27 -12.62
N TRP A 137 -7.61 -3.96 -12.37
CA TRP A 137 -7.94 -3.31 -11.12
C TRP A 137 -9.21 -3.94 -10.52
N GLN A 138 -9.07 -4.65 -9.39
CA GLN A 138 -10.19 -5.10 -8.57
C GLN A 138 -10.02 -4.50 -7.18
N PRO A 139 -10.84 -3.51 -6.79
CA PRO A 139 -10.74 -2.84 -5.50
C PRO A 139 -11.23 -3.70 -4.32
N GLU A 140 -11.68 -4.94 -4.56
CA GLU A 140 -12.47 -5.73 -3.60
C GLU A 140 -12.06 -7.19 -3.42
N ARG A 141 -10.78 -7.57 -3.54
CA ARG A 141 -10.38 -8.88 -2.99
C ARG A 141 -10.15 -8.77 -1.49
N ARG A 142 -11.29 -8.86 -0.78
CA ARG A 142 -11.46 -9.17 0.64
C ARG A 142 -10.37 -10.11 1.12
N CYS A 143 -9.73 -9.76 2.23
CA CYS A 143 -9.08 -10.73 3.10
C CYS A 143 -10.16 -11.73 3.57
N LYS A 144 -10.34 -12.85 2.85
CA LYS A 144 -10.91 -14.06 3.42
C LYS A 144 -9.77 -14.81 4.11
N ALA A 145 -9.33 -14.30 5.25
CA ALA A 145 -8.66 -15.12 6.25
C ALA A 145 -9.73 -15.48 7.27
N GLY A 146 -10.39 -16.62 7.08
CA GLY A 146 -11.21 -17.21 8.14
C GLY A 146 -10.30 -17.59 9.31
N PRO A 147 -10.77 -17.50 10.57
CA PRO A 147 -9.97 -17.94 11.71
C PRO A 147 -9.67 -19.44 11.61
N PRO A 148 -8.49 -19.92 12.07
CA PRO A 148 -8.23 -21.34 12.19
C PRO A 148 -9.26 -21.95 13.16
N ARG A 149 -9.96 -23.01 12.72
CA ARG A 149 -10.83 -23.80 13.59
C ARG A 149 -10.00 -24.33 14.77
N PRO A 150 -10.46 -24.21 16.03
CA PRO A 150 -9.83 -24.93 17.12
C PRO A 150 -9.97 -26.43 16.87
N ALA A 151 -8.85 -27.15 16.98
CA ALA A 151 -8.86 -28.60 17.05
C ALA A 151 -9.61 -29.00 18.34
N LEU A 152 -10.77 -29.60 18.17
CA LEU A 152 -11.46 -30.30 19.25
C LEU A 152 -10.73 -31.63 19.46
N SER A 153 -10.08 -31.77 20.61
CA SER A 153 -9.70 -33.04 21.23
C SER A 153 -10.62 -33.27 22.42
#